data_AF-A0A7K8I9F0-F1
#
_entry.id   AF-A0A7K8I9F0-F1
#
_cell.length_a   1.000
_cell.length_b   1.000
_cell.length_c   1.000
_cell.angle_alpha   90.00
_cell.angle_beta   90.00
_cell.angle_gamma   90.00
#
_symmetry.space_group_name_H-M   'P 1'
#
loop_
_entity.id
_entity.type
_entity.pdbx_description
1 polymer ?
#
loop_
_entity_poly.entity_id
_entity_poly.type
_entity_poly.pdbx_seq_one_letter_code
_entity_poly.pdbx_strand_id
1 'polypeptide(L)'
;CPAACTCSNQASRVICTRRELLEVPQSISVNTRYLNLQENHIQVIRTDTFKHLRHLEILQLSRNLVRKVEVGAFNGLPNLNTLELFDNRLTTVPTQAFEYLSKLRELWLRNNPIESIPSYAFNRVPSLRRLDLGELKRLEYISEAAFEGLVNLRYLNLGMCNLKEIPNLTALVRLEELELSGNRLGRVRPGSFQGLGSLRKLWLMHARVAAVERNAFDDLKALEELNLAHNDLASLPHDLFAPLHRLERVHLHHNPWRCDCDVLWLSWWLRETVPSNTSCCARCHAPPALRGRYLGELEPGHFTCYAPVIVEPPADLNVTEGMAAELKCRTGTAMTSVNWLTPNGTLMTHGSYRVRISVLHDGTLNFTNVTVQDTGQYTCMVTNAAGNTTATATLNVSAAD
;
A
#
# COMPACT_ATOMS: atom_id res chain seq x y z
N CYS A 1 -22.96 -33.22 21.87
CA CYS A 1 -21.62 -32.61 21.77
C CYS A 1 -20.66 -33.69 21.31
N PRO A 2 -19.70 -33.43 20.39
CA PRO A 2 -18.68 -34.42 20.03
C PRO A 2 -17.85 -34.83 21.25
N ALA A 3 -17.47 -36.11 21.34
CA ALA A 3 -16.78 -36.66 22.52
C ALA A 3 -15.42 -35.97 22.81
N ALA A 4 -14.71 -35.57 21.77
CA ALA A 4 -13.42 -34.88 21.89
C ALA A 4 -13.55 -33.38 22.19
N CYS A 5 -14.76 -32.81 22.17
CA CYS A 5 -14.99 -31.38 22.21
C CYS A 5 -15.72 -30.94 23.48
N THR A 6 -15.56 -29.67 23.82
CA THR A 6 -16.31 -29.00 24.89
C THR A 6 -17.38 -28.11 24.27
N CYS A 7 -18.63 -28.26 24.69
CA CYS A 7 -19.75 -27.47 24.20
C CYS A 7 -20.35 -26.62 25.32
N SER A 8 -20.67 -25.36 25.03
CA SER A 8 -21.34 -24.45 25.97
C SER A 8 -22.51 -23.72 25.31
N ASN A 9 -23.33 -23.02 26.11
CA ASN A 9 -24.48 -22.22 25.68
C ASN A 9 -25.43 -22.99 24.75
N GLN A 10 -26.03 -24.08 25.25
CA GLN A 10 -26.90 -24.96 24.45
C GLN A 10 -26.23 -25.46 23.14
N ALA A 11 -24.93 -25.71 23.21
CA ALA A 11 -24.07 -26.08 22.08
C ALA A 11 -23.94 -25.01 20.97
N SER A 12 -24.13 -23.73 21.31
CA SER A 12 -23.85 -22.61 20.40
C SER A 12 -22.35 -22.36 20.23
N ARG A 13 -21.54 -22.68 21.24
CA ARG A 13 -20.07 -22.62 21.16
C ARG A 13 -19.51 -24.03 21.31
N VAL A 14 -18.69 -24.45 20.35
CA VAL A 14 -18.04 -25.77 20.32
C VAL A 14 -16.53 -25.57 20.20
N ILE A 15 -15.79 -26.09 21.18
CA ILE A 15 -14.33 -25.94 21.30
C ILE A 15 -13.69 -27.33 21.23
N CYS A 16 -12.83 -27.52 20.24
CA CYS A 16 -12.16 -28.79 19.93
C CYS A 16 -10.63 -28.59 19.80
N THR A 17 -10.04 -27.71 20.60
CA THR A 17 -8.61 -27.35 20.50
C THR A 17 -7.70 -28.38 21.16
N ARG A 18 -6.49 -28.59 20.59
CA ARG A 18 -5.45 -29.49 21.14
C ARG A 18 -5.93 -30.92 21.35
N ARG A 19 -6.60 -31.48 20.35
CA ARG A 19 -7.20 -32.84 20.42
C ARG A 19 -6.59 -33.81 19.42
N GLU A 20 -5.49 -33.43 18.76
CA GLU A 20 -4.79 -34.24 17.75
C GLU A 20 -5.74 -34.70 16.61
N LEU A 21 -6.79 -33.93 16.32
CA LEU A 21 -7.80 -34.30 15.34
C LEU A 21 -7.19 -34.33 13.93
N LEU A 22 -7.33 -35.45 13.24
CA LEU A 22 -6.92 -35.60 11.84
C LEU A 22 -8.00 -35.10 10.87
N GLU A 23 -9.26 -35.06 11.32
CA GLU A 23 -10.44 -34.68 10.54
C GLU A 23 -11.43 -33.88 11.39
N VAL A 24 -12.36 -33.21 10.73
CA VAL A 24 -13.44 -32.47 11.40
C VAL A 24 -14.44 -33.45 12.05
N PRO A 25 -14.82 -33.28 13.33
CA PRO A 25 -15.78 -34.17 14.01
C PRO A 25 -17.17 -34.17 13.36
N GLN A 26 -17.77 -35.35 13.15
CA GLN A 26 -19.06 -35.49 12.44
C GLN A 26 -20.31 -35.15 13.29
N SER A 27 -20.19 -34.94 14.60
CA SER A 27 -21.32 -34.77 15.55
C SER A 27 -21.47 -33.35 16.11
N ILE A 28 -21.16 -32.34 15.30
CA ILE A 28 -21.29 -30.91 15.66
C ILE A 28 -22.76 -30.49 15.60
N SER A 29 -23.24 -29.79 16.63
CA SER A 29 -24.62 -29.33 16.75
C SER A 29 -25.00 -28.32 15.67
N VAL A 30 -26.23 -28.41 15.14
CA VAL A 30 -26.81 -27.47 14.15
C VAL A 30 -26.97 -26.04 14.71
N ASN A 31 -27.02 -25.89 16.04
CA ASN A 31 -27.13 -24.59 16.73
C ASN A 31 -25.78 -23.88 16.91
N THR A 32 -24.69 -24.49 16.47
CA THR A 32 -23.34 -23.93 16.62
C THR A 32 -23.21 -22.61 15.85
N ARG A 33 -22.79 -21.55 16.55
CA ARG A 33 -22.44 -20.23 15.99
C ARG A 33 -20.93 -20.00 15.97
N TYR A 34 -20.21 -20.61 16.93
CA TYR A 34 -18.77 -20.50 17.07
C TYR A 34 -18.15 -21.90 17.14
N LEU A 35 -17.30 -22.22 16.18
CA LEU A 35 -16.59 -23.50 16.11
C LEU A 35 -15.08 -23.25 16.11
N ASN A 36 -14.40 -23.74 17.15
CA ASN A 36 -12.95 -23.65 17.25
C ASN A 36 -12.31 -25.05 17.11
N LEU A 37 -11.56 -25.23 16.03
CA LEU A 37 -10.81 -26.44 15.68
C LEU A 37 -9.28 -26.17 15.62
N GLN A 38 -8.80 -25.12 16.28
CA GLN A 38 -7.39 -24.72 16.26
C GLN A 38 -6.47 -25.74 16.94
N GLU A 39 -5.19 -25.73 16.56
CA GLU A 39 -4.15 -26.58 17.16
C GLU A 39 -4.48 -28.07 17.08
N ASN A 40 -4.81 -28.54 15.87
CA ASN A 40 -5.05 -29.93 15.52
C ASN A 40 -4.17 -30.34 14.32
N HIS A 41 -4.41 -31.54 13.77
CA HIS A 41 -3.65 -32.12 12.67
C HIS A 41 -4.50 -32.30 11.40
N ILE A 42 -5.52 -31.45 11.23
CA ILE A 42 -6.43 -31.53 10.08
C ILE A 42 -5.66 -31.17 8.81
N GLN A 43 -5.70 -32.04 7.81
CA GLN A 43 -4.96 -31.86 6.55
C GLN A 43 -5.83 -31.45 5.37
N VAL A 44 -7.07 -31.93 5.33
CA VAL A 44 -7.99 -31.74 4.20
C VAL A 44 -9.35 -31.33 4.73
N ILE A 45 -9.93 -30.27 4.14
CA ILE A 45 -11.32 -29.90 4.37
C ILE A 45 -12.11 -30.36 3.17
N ARG A 46 -12.96 -31.37 3.37
CA ARG A 46 -13.71 -32.03 2.30
C ARG A 46 -14.96 -31.23 1.93
N THR A 47 -15.49 -31.47 0.73
CA THR A 47 -16.76 -30.91 0.29
C THR A 47 -17.88 -31.18 1.31
N ASP A 48 -18.77 -30.20 1.53
CA ASP A 48 -19.95 -30.32 2.40
C ASP A 48 -19.66 -30.66 3.89
N THR A 49 -18.41 -30.55 4.35
CA THR A 49 -18.02 -30.86 5.75
C THR A 49 -18.86 -30.09 6.79
N PHE A 50 -19.30 -28.86 6.46
CA PHE A 50 -20.05 -27.98 7.37
C PHE A 50 -21.50 -27.73 6.94
N LYS A 51 -22.04 -28.53 6.01
CA LYS A 51 -23.32 -28.27 5.31
C LYS A 51 -24.52 -28.03 6.23
N HIS A 52 -24.56 -28.66 7.39
CA HIS A 52 -25.67 -28.54 8.35
C HIS A 52 -25.55 -27.34 9.29
N LEU A 53 -24.40 -26.65 9.33
CA LEU A 53 -24.11 -25.59 10.31
C LEU A 53 -24.61 -24.21 9.85
N ARG A 54 -25.91 -24.09 9.59
CA ARG A 54 -26.52 -22.87 9.00
C ARG A 54 -26.41 -21.63 9.89
N HIS A 55 -26.23 -21.80 11.21
CA HIS A 55 -26.09 -20.71 12.18
C HIS A 55 -24.63 -20.31 12.43
N LEU A 56 -23.65 -20.99 11.80
CA LEU A 56 -22.25 -20.73 12.07
C LEU A 56 -21.86 -19.33 11.60
N GLU A 57 -21.28 -18.55 12.50
CA GLU A 57 -20.82 -17.18 12.28
C GLU A 57 -19.29 -17.11 12.28
N ILE A 58 -18.62 -17.91 13.13
CA ILE A 58 -17.17 -17.91 13.29
C ILE A 58 -16.64 -19.34 13.19
N LEU A 59 -15.75 -19.57 12.23
CA LEU A 59 -15.07 -20.85 12.01
C LEU A 59 -13.56 -20.65 12.13
N GLN A 60 -12.95 -21.27 13.15
CA GLN A 60 -11.51 -21.21 13.37
C GLN A 60 -10.86 -22.55 13.05
N LEU A 61 -10.06 -22.57 11.99
CA LEU A 61 -9.31 -23.73 11.48
C LEU A 61 -7.80 -23.47 11.49
N SER A 62 -7.37 -22.46 12.22
CA SER A 62 -5.98 -22.02 12.28
C SER A 62 -5.05 -23.00 12.99
N ARG A 63 -3.73 -22.89 12.77
CA ARG A 63 -2.72 -23.77 13.41
C ARG A 63 -3.04 -25.25 13.20
N ASN A 64 -3.38 -25.61 11.97
CA ASN A 64 -3.60 -26.98 11.53
C ASN A 64 -2.54 -27.35 10.47
N LEU A 65 -2.75 -28.48 9.79
CA LEU A 65 -1.90 -28.94 8.69
C LEU A 65 -2.64 -28.86 7.35
N VAL A 66 -3.60 -27.94 7.23
CA VAL A 66 -4.51 -27.91 6.07
C VAL A 66 -3.71 -27.57 4.82
N ARG A 67 -3.62 -28.54 3.90
CA ARG A 67 -2.93 -28.43 2.61
C ARG A 67 -3.89 -28.30 1.43
N LYS A 68 -5.15 -28.74 1.61
CA LYS A 68 -6.17 -28.72 0.56
C LYS A 68 -7.54 -28.40 1.14
N VAL A 69 -8.24 -27.48 0.49
CA VAL A 69 -9.66 -27.19 0.71
C VAL A 69 -10.38 -27.53 -0.58
N GLU A 70 -11.32 -28.48 -0.51
CA GLU A 70 -12.08 -28.91 -1.68
C GLU A 70 -13.13 -27.87 -2.09
N VAL A 71 -13.55 -27.93 -3.36
CA VAL A 71 -14.64 -27.10 -3.88
C VAL A 71 -15.90 -27.40 -3.09
N GLY A 72 -16.61 -26.34 -2.67
CA GLY A 72 -17.81 -26.48 -1.83
C GLY A 72 -17.54 -26.98 -0.40
N ALA A 73 -16.30 -26.94 0.10
CA ALA A 73 -15.99 -27.29 1.49
C ALA A 73 -16.79 -26.45 2.51
N PHE A 74 -17.10 -25.20 2.17
CA PHE A 74 -17.84 -24.26 3.01
C PHE A 74 -19.32 -24.10 2.61
N ASN A 75 -19.86 -25.04 1.83
CA ASN A 75 -21.27 -25.07 1.49
C ASN A 75 -22.16 -25.11 2.74
N GLY A 76 -23.34 -24.49 2.66
CA GLY A 76 -24.32 -24.51 3.76
C GLY A 76 -24.02 -23.56 4.91
N LEU A 77 -23.09 -22.61 4.73
CA LEU A 77 -22.69 -21.60 5.72
C LEU A 77 -23.16 -20.17 5.39
N PRO A 78 -24.49 -19.90 5.31
CA PRO A 78 -25.02 -18.60 4.88
C PRO A 78 -24.81 -17.46 5.89
N ASN A 79 -24.44 -17.77 7.13
CA ASN A 79 -24.23 -16.80 8.20
C ASN A 79 -22.75 -16.60 8.57
N LEU A 80 -21.83 -17.28 7.86
CA LEU A 80 -20.42 -17.20 8.18
C LEU A 80 -19.91 -15.78 7.96
N ASN A 81 -19.30 -15.24 9.01
CA ASN A 81 -18.81 -13.87 9.09
C ASN A 81 -17.27 -13.85 9.12
N THR A 82 -16.69 -14.72 9.95
CA THR A 82 -15.23 -14.82 10.13
C THR A 82 -14.76 -16.24 9.83
N LEU A 83 -13.79 -16.35 8.92
CA LEU A 83 -13.10 -17.58 8.58
C LEU A 83 -11.59 -17.43 8.85
N GLU A 84 -11.08 -18.23 9.78
CA GLU A 84 -9.65 -18.26 10.09
C GLU A 84 -8.98 -19.53 9.56
N LEU A 85 -8.01 -19.35 8.69
CA LEU A 85 -7.21 -20.40 8.05
C LEU A 85 -5.70 -20.12 8.19
N PHE A 86 -5.31 -19.25 9.12
CA PHE A 86 -3.92 -18.87 9.33
C PHE A 86 -3.07 -19.98 9.96
N ASP A 87 -1.74 -19.88 9.82
CA ASP A 87 -0.80 -20.89 10.32
C ASP A 87 -1.15 -22.31 9.80
N ASN A 88 -1.35 -22.46 8.48
CA ASN A 88 -1.67 -23.73 7.80
C ASN A 88 -0.61 -24.08 6.74
N ARG A 89 -0.92 -25.03 5.84
CA ARG A 89 -0.02 -25.53 4.79
C ARG A 89 -0.58 -25.32 3.38
N LEU A 90 -1.40 -24.29 3.19
CA LEU A 90 -2.00 -23.95 1.90
C LEU A 90 -0.93 -23.38 0.95
N THR A 91 -0.76 -24.01 -0.21
CA THR A 91 0.17 -23.53 -1.26
C THR A 91 -0.50 -22.59 -2.26
N THR A 92 -1.83 -22.59 -2.32
CA THR A 92 -2.63 -21.72 -3.19
C THR A 92 -3.84 -21.18 -2.45
N VAL A 93 -4.39 -20.06 -2.93
CA VAL A 93 -5.67 -19.53 -2.45
C VAL A 93 -6.80 -20.42 -2.96
N PRO A 94 -7.68 -20.98 -2.10
CA PRO A 94 -8.74 -21.89 -2.52
C PRO A 94 -9.97 -21.12 -3.05
N THR A 95 -9.80 -20.39 -4.16
CA THR A 95 -10.82 -19.49 -4.76
C THR A 95 -12.19 -20.13 -4.90
N GLN A 96 -12.25 -21.38 -5.39
CA GLN A 96 -13.50 -22.12 -5.62
C GLN A 96 -14.17 -22.60 -4.32
N ALA A 97 -13.45 -22.67 -3.20
CA ALA A 97 -14.04 -23.06 -1.92
C ALA A 97 -14.91 -21.95 -1.32
N PHE A 98 -14.66 -20.68 -1.69
CA PHE A 98 -15.35 -19.51 -1.16
C PHE A 98 -16.70 -19.22 -1.83
N GLU A 99 -17.23 -20.18 -2.59
CA GLU A 99 -18.49 -20.02 -3.30
C GLU A 99 -19.67 -19.78 -2.33
N TYR A 100 -20.55 -18.84 -2.67
CA TYR A 100 -21.78 -18.52 -1.92
C TYR A 100 -21.62 -17.99 -0.48
N LEU A 101 -20.41 -17.58 -0.07
CA LEU A 101 -20.16 -16.98 1.26
C LEU A 101 -20.51 -15.47 1.30
N SER A 102 -21.77 -15.12 1.01
CA SER A 102 -22.24 -13.73 0.83
C SER A 102 -22.21 -12.86 2.09
N LYS A 103 -22.10 -13.45 3.29
CA LYS A 103 -21.98 -12.73 4.57
C LYS A 103 -20.57 -12.67 5.12
N LEU A 104 -19.58 -13.28 4.45
CA LEU A 104 -18.22 -13.32 4.94
C LEU A 104 -17.62 -11.91 4.94
N ARG A 105 -17.10 -11.48 6.09
CA ARG A 105 -16.51 -10.16 6.28
C ARG A 105 -15.02 -10.23 6.58
N GLU A 106 -14.58 -11.30 7.24
CA GLU A 106 -13.19 -11.44 7.69
C GLU A 106 -12.62 -12.77 7.23
N LEU A 107 -11.51 -12.71 6.50
CA LEU A 107 -10.77 -13.87 6.01
C LEU A 107 -9.30 -13.75 6.41
N TRP A 108 -8.82 -14.73 7.16
CA TRP A 108 -7.45 -14.76 7.67
C TRP A 108 -6.67 -15.93 7.07
N LEU A 109 -5.72 -15.63 6.19
CA LEU A 109 -4.88 -16.60 5.48
C LEU A 109 -3.40 -16.44 5.83
N ARG A 110 -3.05 -15.59 6.81
CA ARG A 110 -1.67 -15.30 7.20
C ARG A 110 -0.83 -16.55 7.50
N ASN A 111 0.47 -16.46 7.30
CA ASN A 111 1.45 -17.52 7.57
C ASN A 111 1.06 -18.87 6.92
N ASN A 112 0.75 -18.83 5.63
CA ASN A 112 0.62 -20.00 4.77
C ASN A 112 1.74 -19.99 3.71
N PRO A 113 2.18 -21.16 3.22
CA PRO A 113 3.16 -21.26 2.14
C PRO A 113 2.55 -20.96 0.76
N ILE A 114 1.69 -19.95 0.64
CA ILE A 114 1.04 -19.58 -0.63
C ILE A 114 2.09 -19.04 -1.59
N GLU A 115 2.14 -19.60 -2.80
CA GLU A 115 3.14 -19.27 -3.82
C GLU A 115 2.67 -18.15 -4.76
N SER A 116 1.36 -18.07 -5.02
CA SER A 116 0.78 -17.04 -5.88
C SER A 116 -0.63 -16.65 -5.49
N ILE A 117 -1.00 -15.40 -5.82
CA ILE A 117 -2.37 -14.89 -5.76
C ILE A 117 -2.85 -14.68 -7.21
N PRO A 118 -3.70 -15.57 -7.74
CA PRO A 118 -4.16 -15.52 -9.12
C PRO A 118 -5.16 -14.38 -9.36
N SER A 119 -5.45 -14.09 -10.62
CA SER A 119 -6.50 -13.13 -11.00
C SER A 119 -7.85 -13.52 -10.40
N TYR A 120 -8.60 -12.53 -9.92
CA TYR A 120 -9.94 -12.72 -9.34
C TYR A 120 -9.98 -13.69 -8.14
N ALA A 121 -8.89 -13.85 -7.38
CA ALA A 121 -8.74 -14.82 -6.31
C ALA A 121 -9.85 -14.76 -5.23
N PHE A 122 -10.44 -13.58 -5.02
CA PHE A 122 -11.47 -13.36 -4.00
C PHE A 122 -12.80 -12.85 -4.56
N ASN A 123 -13.02 -12.95 -5.89
CA ASN A 123 -14.21 -12.38 -6.54
C ASN A 123 -15.54 -13.02 -6.09
N ARG A 124 -15.50 -14.23 -5.51
CA ARG A 124 -16.67 -14.94 -4.98
C ARG A 124 -17.13 -14.41 -3.62
N VAL A 125 -16.32 -13.57 -2.97
CA VAL A 125 -16.61 -12.99 -1.64
C VAL A 125 -16.50 -11.46 -1.64
N PRO A 126 -17.31 -10.75 -2.46
CA PRO A 126 -17.28 -9.29 -2.55
C PRO A 126 -17.79 -8.58 -1.27
N SER A 127 -18.33 -9.33 -0.31
CA SER A 127 -18.76 -8.87 1.01
C SER A 127 -17.61 -8.63 1.99
N LEU A 128 -16.40 -9.10 1.67
CA LEU A 128 -15.24 -9.00 2.55
C LEU A 128 -14.95 -7.54 2.95
N ARG A 129 -14.57 -7.37 4.21
CA ARG A 129 -14.16 -6.09 4.81
C ARG A 129 -12.74 -6.15 5.34
N ARG A 130 -12.29 -7.32 5.81
CA ARG A 130 -10.93 -7.54 6.30
C ARG A 130 -10.34 -8.78 5.64
N LEU A 131 -9.17 -8.61 5.04
CA LEU A 131 -8.41 -9.69 4.42
C LEU A 131 -6.99 -9.65 4.96
N ASP A 132 -6.55 -10.74 5.58
CA ASP A 132 -5.20 -10.90 6.08
C ASP A 132 -4.43 -11.95 5.29
N LEU A 133 -3.47 -11.47 4.50
CA LEU A 133 -2.53 -12.23 3.69
C LEU A 133 -1.08 -11.98 4.15
N GLY A 134 -0.88 -11.70 5.44
CA GLY A 134 0.45 -11.45 6.00
C GLY A 134 1.31 -12.72 6.10
N GLU A 135 2.61 -12.54 6.25
CA GLU A 135 3.60 -13.62 6.46
C GLU A 135 3.61 -14.71 5.38
N LEU A 136 3.22 -14.39 4.13
CA LEU A 136 3.31 -15.33 3.01
C LEU A 136 4.75 -15.40 2.49
N LYS A 137 5.61 -16.08 3.25
CA LYS A 137 7.08 -16.12 3.01
C LYS A 137 7.49 -16.75 1.68
N ARG A 138 6.60 -17.54 1.05
CA ARG A 138 6.80 -18.21 -0.24
C ARG A 138 6.09 -17.51 -1.40
N LEU A 139 5.51 -16.33 -1.18
CA LEU A 139 4.79 -15.62 -2.22
C LEU A 139 5.77 -15.10 -3.28
N GLU A 140 5.57 -15.54 -4.52
CA GLU A 140 6.41 -15.17 -5.67
C GLU A 140 5.67 -14.23 -6.63
N TYR A 141 4.36 -14.40 -6.77
CA TYR A 141 3.57 -13.69 -7.77
C TYR A 141 2.21 -13.22 -7.24
N ILE A 142 1.86 -11.96 -7.52
CA ILE A 142 0.52 -11.41 -7.35
C ILE A 142 0.04 -10.92 -8.72
N SER A 143 -1.13 -11.38 -9.15
CA SER A 143 -1.72 -10.91 -10.41
C SER A 143 -2.22 -9.46 -10.30
N GLU A 144 -2.12 -8.70 -11.39
CA GLU A 144 -2.70 -7.34 -11.50
C GLU A 144 -4.20 -7.30 -11.16
N ALA A 145 -4.95 -8.35 -11.51
CA ALA A 145 -6.37 -8.48 -11.22
C ALA A 145 -6.65 -9.31 -9.94
N ALA A 146 -5.67 -9.51 -9.06
CA ALA A 146 -5.80 -10.38 -7.89
C ALA A 146 -6.92 -9.96 -6.93
N PHE A 147 -7.05 -8.65 -6.70
CA PHE A 147 -7.99 -8.07 -5.73
C PHE A 147 -9.29 -7.56 -6.37
N GLU A 148 -9.52 -7.87 -7.64
CA GLU A 148 -10.75 -7.51 -8.35
C GLU A 148 -12.00 -8.09 -7.67
N GLY A 149 -13.04 -7.26 -7.59
CA GLY A 149 -14.32 -7.58 -6.93
C GLY A 149 -14.37 -7.26 -5.43
N LEU A 150 -13.26 -6.93 -4.78
CA LEU A 150 -13.18 -6.60 -3.34
C LEU A 150 -13.54 -5.12 -3.03
N VAL A 151 -14.63 -4.63 -3.62
CA VAL A 151 -15.03 -3.21 -3.55
C VAL A 151 -15.46 -2.72 -2.16
N ASN A 152 -15.71 -3.64 -1.22
CA ASN A 152 -16.11 -3.34 0.16
C ASN A 152 -14.99 -3.52 1.19
N LEU A 153 -13.79 -3.90 0.74
CA LEU A 153 -12.66 -4.16 1.61
C LEU A 153 -12.20 -2.87 2.28
N ARG A 154 -11.95 -2.93 3.59
CA ARG A 154 -11.50 -1.81 4.42
C ARG A 154 -10.12 -2.03 5.00
N TYR A 155 -9.75 -3.28 5.26
CA TYR A 155 -8.46 -3.66 5.81
C TYR A 155 -7.81 -4.72 4.92
N LEU A 156 -6.57 -4.46 4.52
CA LEU A 156 -5.73 -5.41 3.81
C LEU A 156 -4.36 -5.49 4.50
N ASN A 157 -3.96 -6.72 4.83
CA ASN A 157 -2.62 -7.01 5.32
C ASN A 157 -1.83 -7.82 4.29
N LEU A 158 -0.73 -7.25 3.82
CA LEU A 158 0.29 -7.85 2.95
C LEU A 158 1.70 -7.71 3.59
N GLY A 159 1.75 -7.62 4.91
CA GLY A 159 3.00 -7.48 5.66
C GLY A 159 3.80 -8.78 5.67
N MET A 160 5.14 -8.66 5.71
CA MET A 160 6.09 -9.79 5.77
C MET A 160 5.95 -10.80 4.62
N CYS A 161 5.56 -10.33 3.43
CA CYS A 161 5.41 -11.15 2.22
C CYS A 161 6.61 -11.09 1.28
N ASN A 162 7.71 -10.44 1.68
CA ASN A 162 8.92 -10.22 0.87
C ASN A 162 8.66 -9.48 -0.47
N LEU A 163 7.60 -8.67 -0.56
CA LEU A 163 7.24 -7.96 -1.78
C LEU A 163 8.35 -7.00 -2.21
N LYS A 164 8.68 -7.00 -3.51
CA LYS A 164 9.63 -6.06 -4.12
C LYS A 164 8.96 -4.78 -4.60
N GLU A 165 7.67 -4.84 -4.88
CA GLU A 165 6.85 -3.73 -5.33
C GLU A 165 5.46 -3.83 -4.74
N ILE A 166 4.74 -2.71 -4.73
CA ILE A 166 3.37 -2.66 -4.24
C ILE A 166 2.47 -3.20 -5.36
N PRO A 167 1.62 -4.22 -5.10
CA PRO A 167 0.74 -4.78 -6.13
C PRO A 167 -0.33 -3.78 -6.53
N ASN A 168 -1.07 -4.07 -7.60
CA ASN A 168 -2.18 -3.24 -8.02
C ASN A 168 -3.34 -3.27 -7.01
N LEU A 169 -3.62 -2.12 -6.40
CA LEU A 169 -4.67 -1.94 -5.39
C LEU A 169 -5.81 -1.04 -5.87
N THR A 170 -5.85 -0.66 -7.14
CA THR A 170 -6.82 0.30 -7.69
C THR A 170 -8.28 -0.14 -7.54
N ALA A 171 -8.54 -1.45 -7.51
CA ALA A 171 -9.87 -2.01 -7.28
C ALA A 171 -10.40 -1.79 -5.83
N LEU A 172 -9.53 -1.50 -4.87
CA LEU A 172 -9.85 -1.41 -3.43
C LEU A 172 -10.29 0.00 -3.02
N VAL A 173 -11.31 0.53 -3.69
CA VAL A 173 -11.75 1.94 -3.58
C VAL A 173 -12.24 2.37 -2.18
N ARG A 174 -12.59 1.40 -1.31
CA ARG A 174 -13.05 1.62 0.07
C ARG A 174 -12.02 1.25 1.13
N LEU A 175 -10.78 0.97 0.73
CA LEU A 175 -9.72 0.59 1.67
C LEU A 175 -9.44 1.75 2.64
N GLU A 176 -9.45 1.45 3.93
CA GLU A 176 -9.21 2.40 5.02
C GLU A 176 -7.85 2.15 5.68
N GLU A 177 -7.39 0.91 5.74
CA GLU A 177 -6.16 0.48 6.42
C GLU A 177 -5.36 -0.50 5.55
N LEU A 178 -4.08 -0.19 5.33
CA LEU A 178 -3.16 -0.98 4.52
C LEU A 178 -1.86 -1.25 5.26
N GLU A 179 -1.58 -2.53 5.50
CA GLU A 179 -0.36 -3.02 6.13
C GLU A 179 0.58 -3.64 5.09
N LEU A 180 1.74 -3.02 4.89
CA LEU A 180 2.81 -3.42 3.96
C LEU A 180 4.18 -3.54 4.66
N SER A 181 4.20 -3.54 5.99
CA SER A 181 5.43 -3.61 6.79
C SER A 181 6.17 -4.93 6.60
N GLY A 182 7.50 -4.91 6.76
CA GLY A 182 8.34 -6.12 6.63
C GLY A 182 8.51 -6.63 5.19
N ASN A 183 8.25 -5.80 4.19
CA ASN A 183 8.52 -6.10 2.78
C ASN A 183 9.91 -5.60 2.33
N ARG A 184 10.19 -5.65 1.02
CA ARG A 184 11.49 -5.26 0.42
C ARG A 184 11.27 -4.29 -0.75
N LEU A 185 10.43 -3.28 -0.52
CA LEU A 185 9.91 -2.40 -1.58
C LEU A 185 10.99 -1.56 -2.25
N GLY A 186 12.05 -1.18 -1.52
CA GLY A 186 13.16 -0.39 -2.04
C GLY A 186 12.82 1.07 -2.30
N ARG A 187 11.76 1.35 -3.07
CA ARG A 187 11.27 2.70 -3.37
C ARG A 187 9.75 2.75 -3.44
N VAL A 188 9.19 3.92 -3.15
CA VAL A 188 7.75 4.21 -3.28
C VAL A 188 7.55 5.20 -4.43
N ARG A 189 6.75 4.82 -5.42
CA ARG A 189 6.51 5.59 -6.66
C ARG A 189 5.13 6.24 -6.65
N PRO A 190 4.91 7.34 -7.40
CA PRO A 190 3.55 7.73 -7.75
C PRO A 190 2.87 6.60 -8.52
N GLY A 191 1.57 6.45 -8.33
CA GLY A 191 0.81 5.32 -8.87
C GLY A 191 0.71 4.10 -7.95
N SER A 192 1.67 3.88 -7.04
CA SER A 192 1.62 2.73 -6.13
C SER A 192 0.38 2.69 -5.24
N PHE A 193 -0.23 3.85 -4.99
CA PHE A 193 -1.45 3.99 -4.19
C PHE A 193 -2.61 4.66 -4.96
N GLN A 194 -2.54 4.62 -6.29
CA GLN A 194 -3.57 5.23 -7.14
C GLN A 194 -4.97 4.67 -6.80
N GLY A 195 -5.94 5.56 -6.68
CA GLY A 195 -7.34 5.19 -6.40
C GLY A 195 -7.65 4.93 -4.92
N LEU A 196 -6.66 4.91 -4.02
CA LEU A 196 -6.85 4.68 -2.59
C LEU A 196 -7.27 5.96 -1.83
N GLY A 197 -8.24 6.71 -2.36
CA GLY A 197 -8.68 7.99 -1.79
C GLY A 197 -9.40 7.89 -0.43
N SER A 198 -9.79 6.68 -0.01
CA SER A 198 -10.42 6.40 1.30
C SER A 198 -9.41 5.96 2.37
N LEU A 199 -8.13 5.80 2.01
CA LEU A 199 -7.12 5.23 2.89
C LEU A 199 -6.79 6.21 4.03
N ARG A 200 -6.87 5.72 5.26
CA ARG A 200 -6.65 6.48 6.49
C ARG A 200 -5.34 6.09 7.17
N LYS A 201 -4.96 4.81 7.10
CA LYS A 201 -3.73 4.31 7.73
C LYS A 201 -2.88 3.53 6.75
N LEU A 202 -1.61 3.89 6.66
CA LEU A 202 -0.63 3.23 5.82
C LEU A 202 0.60 2.86 6.64
N TRP A 203 0.88 1.57 6.74
CA TRP A 203 2.05 1.05 7.44
C TRP A 203 3.06 0.47 6.46
N LEU A 204 4.26 1.05 6.46
CA LEU A 204 5.41 0.70 5.63
C LEU A 204 6.66 0.50 6.52
N MET A 205 6.48 0.00 7.74
CA MET A 205 7.57 -0.18 8.70
C MET A 205 8.49 -1.33 8.26
N HIS A 206 9.81 -1.22 8.42
CA HIS A 206 10.73 -2.30 8.03
C HIS A 206 10.59 -2.77 6.56
N ALA A 207 10.19 -1.89 5.65
CA ALA A 207 9.96 -2.22 4.24
C ALA A 207 11.18 -2.01 3.33
N ARG A 208 12.34 -1.65 3.91
CA ARG A 208 13.60 -1.30 3.21
C ARG A 208 13.41 -0.19 2.18
N VAL A 209 12.58 0.80 2.52
CA VAL A 209 12.36 1.96 1.66
C VAL A 209 13.57 2.88 1.75
N ALA A 210 14.32 2.99 0.67
CA ALA A 210 15.49 3.87 0.55
C ALA A 210 15.13 5.25 -0.04
N ALA A 211 14.04 5.33 -0.84
CA ALA A 211 13.57 6.59 -1.42
C ALA A 211 12.05 6.61 -1.59
N VAL A 212 11.45 7.77 -1.38
CA VAL A 212 10.08 8.10 -1.77
C VAL A 212 10.17 9.09 -2.92
N GLU A 213 9.54 8.80 -4.05
CA GLU A 213 9.53 9.69 -5.22
C GLU A 213 8.58 10.88 -5.04
N ARG A 214 8.75 11.91 -5.86
CA ARG A 214 7.93 13.13 -5.83
C ARG A 214 6.44 12.75 -5.98
N ASN A 215 5.57 13.41 -5.22
CA ASN A 215 4.11 13.23 -5.32
C ASN A 215 3.60 11.79 -5.06
N ALA A 216 4.42 10.92 -4.43
CA ALA A 216 4.06 9.49 -4.27
C ALA A 216 2.82 9.24 -3.40
N PHE A 217 2.41 10.21 -2.58
CA PHE A 217 1.27 10.10 -1.67
C PHE A 217 0.09 11.02 -2.03
N ASP A 218 0.15 11.81 -3.10
CA ASP A 218 -0.82 12.89 -3.40
C ASP A 218 -2.29 12.41 -3.50
N ASP A 219 -2.51 11.14 -3.88
CA ASP A 219 -3.85 10.54 -3.95
C ASP A 219 -4.46 10.23 -2.59
N LEU A 220 -3.64 10.10 -1.55
CA LEU A 220 -4.04 9.65 -0.21
C LEU A 220 -4.66 10.79 0.62
N LYS A 221 -5.64 11.49 0.04
CA LYS A 221 -6.25 12.71 0.62
C LYS A 221 -6.96 12.49 1.97
N ALA A 222 -7.29 11.24 2.29
CA ALA A 222 -7.92 10.86 3.55
C ALA A 222 -6.94 10.32 4.61
N LEU A 223 -5.63 10.33 4.34
CA LEU A 223 -4.62 9.71 5.19
C LEU A 223 -4.48 10.47 6.52
N GLU A 224 -4.56 9.73 7.61
CA GLU A 224 -4.47 10.21 8.99
C GLU A 224 -3.18 9.74 9.66
N GLU A 225 -2.74 8.52 9.34
CA GLU A 225 -1.56 7.89 9.94
C GLU A 225 -0.65 7.28 8.86
N LEU A 226 0.62 7.69 8.86
CA LEU A 226 1.67 7.18 7.98
C LEU A 226 2.85 6.65 8.80
N ASN A 227 3.14 5.36 8.70
CA ASN A 227 4.29 4.76 9.36
C ASN A 227 5.38 4.39 8.36
N LEU A 228 6.47 5.15 8.36
CA LEU A 228 7.69 4.91 7.56
C LEU A 228 8.88 4.57 8.46
N ALA A 229 8.64 4.14 9.70
CA ALA A 229 9.70 3.87 10.66
C ALA A 229 10.55 2.64 10.28
N HIS A 230 11.80 2.61 10.74
CA HIS A 230 12.73 1.51 10.47
C HIS A 230 12.92 1.23 8.98
N ASN A 231 13.16 2.27 8.19
CA ASN A 231 13.52 2.18 6.78
C ASN A 231 14.93 2.77 6.57
N ASP A 232 15.31 2.92 5.30
CA ASP A 232 16.62 3.40 4.88
C ASP A 232 16.53 4.84 4.32
N LEU A 233 15.55 5.62 4.78
CA LEU A 233 15.29 6.98 4.28
C LEU A 233 16.35 7.97 4.77
N ALA A 234 16.98 8.66 3.83
CA ALA A 234 17.90 9.76 4.13
C ALA A 234 17.23 11.14 4.06
N SER A 235 16.23 11.33 3.20
CA SER A 235 15.47 12.57 3.04
C SER A 235 14.11 12.27 2.40
N LEU A 236 13.22 13.26 2.35
CA LEU A 236 11.92 13.19 1.69
C LEU A 236 11.75 14.36 0.72
N PRO A 237 11.08 14.16 -0.44
CA PRO A 237 10.75 15.23 -1.37
C PRO A 237 10.03 16.40 -0.70
N HIS A 238 10.34 17.61 -1.17
CA HIS A 238 9.74 18.85 -0.73
C HIS A 238 8.22 18.81 -0.85
N ASP A 239 7.53 19.29 0.18
CA ASP A 239 6.07 19.35 0.27
C ASP A 239 5.35 18.00 0.09
N LEU A 240 6.03 16.86 0.32
CA LEU A 240 5.42 15.53 0.19
C LEU A 240 4.12 15.36 1.02
N PHE A 241 4.01 16.08 2.15
CA PHE A 241 2.84 16.02 3.02
C PHE A 241 1.84 17.17 2.81
N ALA A 242 2.15 18.16 1.97
CA ALA A 242 1.29 19.33 1.78
C ALA A 242 -0.13 18.98 1.25
N PRO A 243 -0.32 18.00 0.35
CA PRO A 243 -1.66 17.58 -0.10
C PRO A 243 -2.44 16.77 0.95
N LEU A 244 -1.78 16.29 2.00
CA LEU A 244 -2.33 15.35 2.98
C LEU A 244 -2.97 16.10 4.16
N HIS A 245 -4.04 16.84 3.90
CA HIS A 245 -4.65 17.76 4.88
C HIS A 245 -5.23 17.09 6.13
N ARG A 246 -5.39 15.75 6.16
CA ARG A 246 -5.87 14.99 7.32
C ARG A 246 -4.74 14.28 8.08
N LEU A 247 -3.49 14.44 7.66
CA LEU A 247 -2.38 13.71 8.24
C LEU A 247 -2.05 14.27 9.62
N GLU A 248 -2.27 13.46 10.65
CA GLU A 248 -2.06 13.85 12.05
C GLU A 248 -0.90 13.09 12.69
N ARG A 249 -0.61 11.88 12.20
CA ARG A 249 0.38 10.99 12.80
C ARG A 249 1.36 10.48 11.75
N VAL A 250 2.63 10.72 12.00
CA VAL A 250 3.71 10.18 11.17
C VAL A 250 4.73 9.50 12.07
N HIS A 251 5.22 8.33 11.64
CA HIS A 251 6.32 7.64 12.30
C HIS A 251 7.52 7.63 11.37
N LEU A 252 8.54 8.42 11.72
CA LEU A 252 9.78 8.59 10.92
C LEU A 252 11.05 8.11 11.65
N HIS A 253 10.90 7.57 12.86
CA HIS A 253 12.05 7.13 13.66
C HIS A 253 12.80 5.96 13.03
N HIS A 254 14.06 5.78 13.43
CA HIS A 254 14.93 4.70 12.92
C HIS A 254 15.11 4.75 11.40
N ASN A 255 15.40 5.94 10.87
CA ASN A 255 15.84 6.16 9.50
C ASN A 255 17.15 6.97 9.53
N PRO A 256 18.08 6.76 8.58
CA PRO A 256 19.36 7.46 8.52
C PRO A 256 19.23 8.90 7.97
N TRP A 257 18.41 9.74 8.61
CA TRP A 257 18.13 11.11 8.16
C TRP A 257 19.40 11.95 7.98
N ARG A 258 19.57 12.50 6.77
CA ARG A 258 20.55 13.54 6.47
C ARG A 258 19.88 14.89 6.71
N CYS A 259 20.33 15.60 7.73
CA CYS A 259 19.84 16.91 8.08
C CYS A 259 20.68 17.98 7.38
N ASP A 260 20.26 18.34 6.17
CA ASP A 260 20.73 19.46 5.38
C ASP A 260 19.53 20.37 4.99
N CYS A 261 19.69 21.22 3.98
CA CYS A 261 18.61 22.11 3.54
C CYS A 261 17.34 21.38 3.08
N ASP A 262 17.45 20.14 2.60
CA ASP A 262 16.29 19.38 2.08
C ASP A 262 15.35 18.93 3.21
N VAL A 263 15.83 18.85 4.46
CA VAL A 263 15.00 18.44 5.62
C VAL A 263 14.21 19.60 6.25
N LEU A 264 14.49 20.86 5.88
CA LEU A 264 13.93 22.04 6.56
C LEU A 264 12.42 22.11 6.51
N TRP A 265 11.82 21.83 5.35
CA TRP A 265 10.36 21.80 5.20
C TRP A 265 9.73 20.78 6.16
N LEU A 266 10.38 19.62 6.33
CA LEU A 266 9.92 18.55 7.21
C LEU A 266 10.09 18.93 8.69
N SER A 267 11.18 19.63 9.05
CA SER A 267 11.36 20.19 10.39
C SER A 267 10.20 21.13 10.76
N TRP A 268 9.85 22.06 9.86
CA TRP A 268 8.72 22.99 10.06
C TRP A 268 7.39 22.25 10.16
N TRP A 269 7.14 21.32 9.24
CA TRP A 269 5.91 20.51 9.25
C TRP A 269 5.74 19.74 10.56
N LEU A 270 6.81 19.09 11.04
CA LEU A 270 6.80 18.35 12.31
C LEU A 270 6.52 19.28 13.50
N ARG A 271 7.08 20.48 13.52
CA ARG A 271 6.86 21.47 14.59
C ARG A 271 5.43 21.97 14.65
N GLU A 272 4.80 22.16 13.49
CA GLU A 272 3.45 22.72 13.40
C GLU A 272 2.36 21.67 13.59
N THR A 273 2.55 20.46 13.05
CA THR A 273 1.49 19.44 12.96
C THR A 273 1.55 18.42 14.09
N VAL A 274 2.74 18.12 14.64
CA VAL A 274 2.92 17.00 15.57
C VAL A 274 3.02 17.50 17.03
N PRO A 275 2.14 17.05 17.94
CA PRO A 275 2.19 17.46 19.36
C PRO A 275 3.49 17.05 20.04
N SER A 276 4.02 17.91 20.91
CA SER A 276 5.29 17.75 21.64
C SER A 276 5.42 16.45 22.48
N ASN A 277 4.32 15.76 22.76
CA ASN A 277 4.28 14.50 23.53
C ASN A 277 4.25 13.22 22.67
N THR A 278 4.32 13.31 21.35
CA THR A 278 4.24 12.13 20.48
C THR A 278 5.61 11.57 20.13
N SER A 279 5.73 10.24 20.15
CA SER A 279 6.93 9.47 19.84
C SER A 279 7.26 9.46 18.33
N CYS A 280 7.16 10.60 17.64
CA CYS A 280 7.71 10.80 16.29
C CYS A 280 9.15 11.29 16.41
N CYS A 281 10.03 10.47 16.97
CA CYS A 281 11.39 10.90 17.27
C CYS A 281 12.34 10.59 16.11
N ALA A 282 12.09 11.18 14.93
CA ALA A 282 13.10 11.22 13.89
C ALA A 282 14.30 12.04 14.39
N ARG A 283 15.49 11.46 14.26
CA ARG A 283 16.75 12.08 14.67
C ARG A 283 17.72 12.09 13.50
N CYS A 284 18.51 13.16 13.42
CA CYS A 284 19.56 13.27 12.43
C CYS A 284 20.61 12.17 12.61
N HIS A 285 20.96 11.51 11.51
CA HIS A 285 22.09 10.60 11.46
C HIS A 285 23.35 11.30 10.94
N ALA A 286 23.17 12.18 9.95
CA ALA A 286 24.21 13.01 9.35
C ALA A 286 23.71 14.47 9.23
N PRO A 287 24.60 15.47 9.14
CA PRO A 287 26.05 15.41 9.33
C PRO A 287 26.43 15.14 10.81
N PRO A 288 27.69 14.79 11.12
CA PRO A 288 28.12 14.49 12.49
C PRO A 288 27.81 15.59 13.52
N ALA A 289 27.87 16.87 13.12
CA ALA A 289 27.58 18.02 13.98
C ALA A 289 26.12 18.08 14.47
N LEU A 290 25.17 17.50 13.72
CA LEU A 290 23.75 17.48 14.06
C LEU A 290 23.28 16.08 14.50
N ARG A 291 24.17 15.08 14.51
CA ARG A 291 23.81 13.68 14.80
C ARG A 291 23.14 13.57 16.17
N GLY A 292 21.99 12.89 16.21
CA GLY A 292 21.18 12.67 17.40
C GLY A 292 20.18 13.78 17.71
N ARG A 293 20.26 14.96 17.07
CA ARG A 293 19.27 16.02 17.24
C ARG A 293 17.94 15.64 16.62
N TYR A 294 16.85 16.09 17.23
CA TYR A 294 15.49 15.87 16.72
C TYR A 294 15.20 16.72 15.49
N LEU A 295 14.53 16.14 14.50
CA LEU A 295 14.24 16.84 13.24
C LEU A 295 13.36 18.09 13.45
N GLY A 296 12.33 18.04 14.31
CA GLY A 296 11.44 19.19 14.56
C GLY A 296 12.07 20.35 15.34
N GLU A 297 13.22 20.12 15.97
CA GLU A 297 13.99 21.13 16.73
C GLU A 297 15.04 21.83 15.87
N LEU A 298 15.15 21.48 14.58
CA LEU A 298 16.13 22.09 13.69
C LEU A 298 15.70 23.52 13.33
N GLU A 299 16.57 24.49 13.63
CA GLU A 299 16.37 25.89 13.26
C GLU A 299 17.06 26.23 11.93
N PRO A 300 16.49 27.13 11.10
CA PRO A 300 17.08 27.55 9.83
C PRO A 300 18.51 28.08 9.95
N GLY A 301 18.85 28.72 11.08
CA GLY A 301 20.18 29.29 11.32
C GLY A 301 21.33 28.28 11.34
N HIS A 302 21.05 26.98 11.44
CA HIS A 302 22.07 25.92 11.32
C HIS A 302 22.48 25.66 9.86
N PHE A 303 21.79 26.24 8.88
CA PHE A 303 21.95 25.92 7.46
C PHE A 303 22.10 27.18 6.61
N THR A 304 22.95 27.08 5.58
CA THR A 304 23.06 28.09 4.52
C THR A 304 22.44 27.52 3.24
N CYS A 305 21.17 27.88 2.99
CA CYS A 305 20.38 27.33 1.90
C CYS A 305 20.15 28.36 0.79
N TYR A 306 20.08 27.88 -0.45
CA TYR A 306 19.86 28.71 -1.63
C TYR A 306 18.69 28.17 -2.45
N ALA A 307 18.12 29.04 -3.29
CA ALA A 307 17.08 28.68 -4.25
C ALA A 307 17.52 27.48 -5.12
N PRO A 308 16.57 26.66 -5.61
CA PRO A 308 16.90 25.42 -6.29
C PRO A 308 17.55 25.68 -7.64
N VAL A 309 18.59 24.91 -7.98
CA VAL A 309 19.29 25.04 -9.26
C VAL A 309 18.75 24.02 -10.27
N ILE A 310 18.33 24.52 -11.43
CA ILE A 310 18.02 23.70 -12.61
C ILE A 310 19.33 23.44 -13.34
N VAL A 311 19.84 22.21 -13.23
CA VAL A 311 21.13 21.78 -13.79
C VAL A 311 21.02 21.59 -15.30
N GLU A 312 19.90 21.02 -15.76
CA GLU A 312 19.61 20.82 -17.17
C GLU A 312 18.26 21.49 -17.48
N PRO A 313 18.26 22.77 -17.92
CA PRO A 313 17.03 23.48 -18.24
C PRO A 313 16.43 22.97 -19.56
N PRO A 314 15.12 23.12 -19.75
CA PRO A 314 14.48 22.74 -20.99
C PRO A 314 14.95 23.64 -22.13
N ALA A 315 15.09 23.07 -23.32
CA ALA A 315 15.43 23.77 -24.54
C ALA A 315 14.25 23.73 -25.52
N ASP A 316 14.16 24.74 -26.38
CA ASP A 316 13.15 24.79 -27.43
C ASP A 316 13.30 23.57 -28.35
N LEU A 317 12.17 22.95 -28.70
CA LEU A 317 12.15 21.69 -29.44
C LEU A 317 11.14 21.74 -30.60
N ASN A 318 11.61 21.38 -31.79
CA ASN A 318 10.77 21.18 -32.97
C ASN A 318 10.60 19.68 -33.21
N VAL A 319 9.36 19.21 -33.29
CA VAL A 319 9.05 17.79 -33.46
C VAL A 319 7.91 17.61 -34.46
N THR A 320 7.89 16.49 -35.17
CA THR A 320 6.76 16.14 -36.05
C THR A 320 5.68 15.41 -35.27
N GLU A 321 4.42 15.65 -35.63
CA GLU A 321 3.26 14.96 -35.06
C GLU A 321 3.44 13.43 -35.08
N GLY A 322 3.04 12.77 -33.99
CA GLY A 322 3.21 11.31 -33.83
C GLY A 322 4.49 10.87 -33.15
N MET A 323 5.54 11.70 -33.09
CA MET A 323 6.80 11.34 -32.42
C MET A 323 6.74 11.53 -30.90
N ALA A 324 7.68 10.88 -30.20
CA ALA A 324 7.94 11.15 -28.78
C ALA A 324 8.78 12.42 -28.63
N ALA A 325 8.55 13.17 -27.55
CA ALA A 325 9.29 14.39 -27.23
C ALA A 325 9.59 14.47 -25.73
N GLU A 326 10.70 15.13 -25.37
CA GLU A 326 11.10 15.30 -23.98
C GLU A 326 11.60 16.73 -23.73
N LEU A 327 11.05 17.40 -22.72
CA LEU A 327 11.58 18.67 -22.21
C LEU A 327 12.28 18.40 -20.88
N LYS A 328 13.62 18.43 -20.88
CA LYS A 328 14.44 18.16 -19.70
C LYS A 328 14.25 19.25 -18.64
N CYS A 329 14.21 18.85 -17.37
CA CYS A 329 14.26 19.78 -16.25
C CYS A 329 14.90 19.12 -15.03
N ARG A 330 16.21 18.85 -15.12
CA ARG A 330 16.92 18.16 -14.03
C ARG A 330 17.39 19.14 -12.97
N THR A 331 17.20 18.75 -11.72
CA THR A 331 17.48 19.56 -10.54
C THR A 331 18.74 19.09 -9.81
N GLY A 332 19.39 19.98 -9.06
CA GLY A 332 20.61 19.65 -8.31
C GLY A 332 20.43 18.58 -7.22
N THR A 333 19.20 18.41 -6.71
CA THR A 333 18.80 17.34 -5.78
C THR A 333 17.48 16.73 -6.24
N ALA A 334 17.29 15.43 -6.00
CA ALA A 334 16.02 14.75 -6.28
C ALA A 334 14.90 15.15 -5.29
N MET A 335 15.24 15.84 -4.20
CA MET A 335 14.29 16.22 -3.15
C MET A 335 13.53 17.51 -3.48
N THR A 336 13.92 18.29 -4.48
CA THR A 336 13.11 19.47 -4.89
C THR A 336 11.78 19.03 -5.49
N SER A 337 10.74 19.83 -5.27
CA SER A 337 9.47 19.66 -5.99
C SER A 337 9.61 20.20 -7.41
N VAL A 338 8.96 19.54 -8.38
CA VAL A 338 9.01 19.88 -9.80
C VAL A 338 7.60 19.82 -10.37
N ASN A 339 7.12 20.98 -10.81
CA ASN A 339 5.81 21.13 -11.43
C ASN A 339 5.98 21.73 -12.84
N TRP A 340 5.17 21.29 -13.78
CA TRP A 340 5.14 21.82 -15.14
C TRP A 340 3.83 22.59 -15.39
N LEU A 341 3.94 23.81 -15.91
CA LEU A 341 2.80 24.58 -16.40
C LEU A 341 2.72 24.40 -17.92
N THR A 342 1.59 23.89 -18.39
CA THR A 342 1.30 23.73 -19.83
C THR A 342 0.83 25.06 -20.45
N PRO A 343 0.85 25.19 -21.80
CA PRO A 343 0.33 26.37 -22.49
C PRO A 343 -1.13 26.68 -22.16
N ASN A 344 -1.90 25.65 -21.82
CA ASN A 344 -3.32 25.75 -21.44
C ASN A 344 -3.53 26.16 -19.97
N GLY A 345 -2.46 26.47 -19.23
CA GLY A 345 -2.50 26.81 -17.81
C GLY A 345 -2.72 25.63 -16.87
N THR A 346 -2.60 24.38 -17.36
CA THR A 346 -2.72 23.19 -16.51
C THR A 346 -1.39 22.91 -15.79
N LEU A 347 -1.45 22.67 -14.48
CA LEU A 347 -0.31 22.20 -13.71
C LEU A 347 -0.19 20.67 -13.80
N MET A 348 1.03 20.19 -14.05
CA MET A 348 1.38 18.77 -14.12
C MET A 348 2.49 18.45 -13.12
N THR A 349 2.32 17.34 -12.40
CA THR A 349 3.25 16.84 -11.38
C THR A 349 3.64 15.41 -11.69
N HIS A 350 4.63 14.85 -10.97
CA HIS A 350 5.01 13.45 -11.15
C HIS A 350 3.86 12.47 -10.78
N GLY A 351 2.96 12.88 -9.88
CA GLY A 351 1.76 12.12 -9.51
C GLY A 351 0.57 12.28 -10.47
N SER A 352 0.71 13.04 -11.56
CA SER A 352 -0.38 13.27 -12.51
C SER A 352 -0.57 12.06 -13.45
N TYR A 353 -1.72 11.39 -13.37
CA TYR A 353 -2.07 10.26 -14.25
C TYR A 353 -2.61 10.73 -15.60
N ARG A 354 -1.71 11.15 -16.50
CA ARG A 354 -2.04 11.45 -17.90
C ARG A 354 -1.31 10.47 -18.82
N VAL A 355 -2.07 9.86 -19.74
CA VAL A 355 -1.58 8.76 -20.58
C VAL A 355 -0.54 9.22 -21.61
N ARG A 356 -0.68 10.44 -22.12
CA ARG A 356 0.11 10.96 -23.25
C ARG A 356 1.27 11.86 -22.83
N ILE A 357 1.06 12.67 -21.79
CA ILE A 357 2.03 13.63 -21.26
C ILE A 357 2.23 13.28 -19.79
N SER A 358 3.48 13.09 -19.36
CA SER A 358 3.80 12.69 -17.98
C SER A 358 5.07 13.38 -17.50
N VAL A 359 5.15 13.68 -16.21
CA VAL A 359 6.40 14.16 -15.59
C VAL A 359 7.14 12.95 -15.05
N LEU A 360 8.40 12.76 -15.45
CA LEU A 360 9.25 11.66 -14.99
C LEU A 360 9.87 11.95 -13.62
N HIS A 361 10.43 10.91 -12.99
CA HIS A 361 11.02 11.03 -11.64
C HIS A 361 12.20 12.04 -11.59
N ASP A 362 12.89 12.27 -12.70
CA ASP A 362 14.01 13.22 -12.80
C ASP A 362 13.54 14.68 -13.02
N GLY A 363 12.25 14.89 -13.28
CA GLY A 363 11.64 16.20 -13.53
C GLY A 363 11.35 16.47 -15.01
N THR A 364 11.80 15.61 -15.92
CA THR A 364 11.57 15.74 -17.38
C THR A 364 10.09 15.60 -17.71
N LEU A 365 9.56 16.49 -18.58
CA LEU A 365 8.23 16.33 -19.17
C LEU A 365 8.34 15.45 -20.42
N ASN A 366 7.69 14.29 -20.39
CA ASN A 366 7.73 13.28 -21.44
C ASN A 366 6.39 13.22 -22.18
N PHE A 367 6.48 13.14 -23.51
CA PHE A 367 5.38 12.99 -24.45
C PHE A 367 5.54 11.68 -25.21
N THR A 368 4.56 10.78 -25.13
CA THR A 368 4.59 9.51 -25.89
C THR A 368 4.12 9.67 -27.33
N ASN A 369 3.20 10.60 -27.56
CA ASN A 369 2.67 10.94 -28.89
C ASN A 369 2.25 12.43 -28.88
N VAL A 370 2.99 13.26 -29.61
CA VAL A 370 2.74 14.70 -29.72
C VAL A 370 1.71 15.01 -30.80
N THR A 371 0.85 15.99 -30.54
CA THR A 371 -0.13 16.53 -31.50
C THR A 371 0.13 18.01 -31.77
N VAL A 372 -0.37 18.54 -32.89
CA VAL A 372 -0.19 19.97 -33.23
C VAL A 372 -0.74 20.90 -32.12
N GLN A 373 -1.75 20.45 -31.38
CA GLN A 373 -2.35 21.17 -30.25
C GLN A 373 -1.43 21.29 -29.02
N ASP A 374 -0.38 20.49 -28.93
CA ASP A 374 0.60 20.58 -27.84
C ASP A 374 1.58 21.75 -28.03
N THR A 375 1.57 22.41 -29.19
CA THR A 375 2.43 23.55 -29.48
C THR A 375 2.19 24.68 -28.49
N GLY A 376 3.27 25.19 -27.90
CA GLY A 376 3.23 26.33 -27.00
C GLY A 376 4.37 26.39 -26.01
N GLN A 377 4.27 27.32 -25.07
CA GLN A 377 5.27 27.53 -24.03
C GLN A 377 4.99 26.66 -22.80
N TYR A 378 5.98 25.87 -22.40
CA TYR A 378 5.96 25.07 -21.19
C TYR A 378 6.93 25.65 -20.18
N THR A 379 6.49 25.75 -18.92
CA THR A 379 7.31 26.28 -17.82
C THR A 379 7.57 25.20 -16.79
N CYS A 380 8.82 24.85 -16.58
CA CYS A 380 9.24 24.05 -15.45
C CYS A 380 9.38 24.96 -14.22
N MET A 381 8.72 24.60 -13.13
CA MET A 381 8.73 25.30 -11.85
C MET A 381 9.31 24.39 -10.77
N VAL A 382 10.46 24.76 -10.23
CA VAL A 382 11.18 23.99 -9.21
C VAL A 382 11.15 24.75 -7.89
N THR A 383 10.81 24.06 -6.81
CA THR A 383 10.76 24.65 -5.46
C THR A 383 11.53 23.81 -4.44
N ASN A 384 12.16 24.50 -3.49
CA ASN A 384 12.73 23.93 -2.28
C ASN A 384 12.42 24.84 -1.08
N ALA A 385 12.93 24.49 0.11
CA ALA A 385 12.67 25.24 1.33
C ALA A 385 13.24 26.68 1.34
N ALA A 386 14.15 27.01 0.41
CA ALA A 386 14.80 28.32 0.33
C ALA A 386 14.22 29.24 -0.76
N GLY A 387 13.46 28.71 -1.72
CA GLY A 387 12.84 29.52 -2.77
C GLY A 387 12.37 28.72 -3.97
N ASN A 388 12.12 29.45 -5.06
CA ASN A 388 11.64 28.94 -6.33
C ASN A 388 12.57 29.31 -7.48
N THR A 389 12.58 28.51 -8.53
CA THR A 389 13.29 28.80 -9.77
C THR A 389 12.50 28.21 -10.93
N THR A 390 12.40 28.95 -12.02
CA THR A 390 11.64 28.54 -13.19
C THR A 390 12.50 28.56 -14.44
N ALA A 391 12.18 27.71 -15.41
CA ALA A 391 12.76 27.72 -16.74
C ALA A 391 11.68 27.40 -17.78
N THR A 392 11.72 28.06 -18.92
CA THR A 392 10.69 27.97 -19.97
C THR A 392 11.30 27.47 -21.26
N ALA A 393 10.56 26.65 -21.99
CA ALA A 393 10.87 26.26 -23.36
C ALA A 393 9.60 26.19 -24.21
N THR A 394 9.76 26.37 -25.51
CA THR A 394 8.69 26.29 -26.51
C THR A 394 8.77 24.94 -27.22
N LEU A 395 7.66 24.21 -27.23
CA LEU A 395 7.50 23.02 -28.07
C LEU A 395 6.76 23.44 -29.34
N ASN A 396 7.33 23.14 -30.51
CA ASN A 396 6.72 23.39 -31.80
C ASN A 396 6.47 22.07 -32.53
N VAL A 397 5.20 21.79 -32.85
CA VAL A 397 4.80 20.53 -33.49
C VAL A 397 4.35 20.77 -34.92
N SER A 398 5.10 20.25 -35.89
CA SER A 398 4.72 20.29 -37.31
C SER A 398 3.84 19.09 -37.67
N ALA A 399 2.85 19.28 -38.54
CA ALA A 399 2.05 18.19 -39.07
C ALA A 399 2.93 17.13 -39.77
N ALA A 400 2.53 15.87 -39.72
CA ALA A 400 3.16 14.83 -40.53
C ALA A 400 2.73 15.03 -42.00
N ASP A 401 3.71 15.11 -42.91
CA ASP A 401 3.47 15.19 -44.36
C ASP A 401 2.84 13.90 -44.93
#